data_AF-A0A382R4I1-F1
#
_entry.id   AF-A0A382R4I1-F1
#
_cell.length_a   1.000
_cell.length_b   1.000
_cell.length_c   1.000
_cell.angle_alpha   90.00
_cell.angle_beta   90.00
_cell.angle_gamma   90.00
#
_symmetry.space_group_name_H-M   'P 1'
#
loop_
_entity.id
_entity.type
_entity.pdbx_description
1 polymer ?
#
loop_
_entity_poly.entity_id
_entity_poly.type
_entity_poly.pdbx_seq_one_letter_code
_entity_poly.pdbx_strand_id
1 'polypeptide(L)'
;MSDSSAEPRSPKWLDALLVLGCLALVLGFLFRGGLERGQVLFANDSPLAGIQSHAFDEKSGWSFWQDQNWLGGEVPSAMPNFTKAYFDVCLALGGDSGPVLFAKTYAPMALLLLGFSGWLLFRSLRFSQPVCVLGALALALNGDLLTHATWGLPSVVLGAAGACLCLATVFHS
;
A
#
# COMPACT_ATOMS: atom_id res chain seq x y z
N MET A 1 -19.01 -42.01 -25.97
CA MET A 1 -17.85 -41.39 -25.28
C MET A 1 -17.74 -39.96 -25.78
N SER A 2 -18.23 -39.00 -25.02
CA SER A 2 -18.01 -37.57 -25.26
C SER A 2 -16.85 -37.14 -24.36
N ASP A 3 -15.67 -36.94 -24.96
CA ASP A 3 -14.56 -36.30 -24.28
C ASP A 3 -14.98 -34.88 -23.90
N SER A 4 -15.21 -34.68 -22.60
CA SER A 4 -15.32 -33.35 -22.02
C SER A 4 -13.99 -32.65 -22.22
N SER A 5 -13.93 -31.74 -23.19
CA SER A 5 -12.86 -30.78 -23.39
C SER A 5 -12.60 -30.03 -22.08
N ALA A 6 -11.63 -30.50 -21.31
CA ALA A 6 -11.15 -29.80 -20.14
C ALA A 6 -10.46 -28.52 -20.63
N GLU A 7 -11.16 -27.39 -20.53
CA GLU A 7 -10.54 -26.10 -20.79
C GLU A 7 -9.29 -25.96 -19.91
N PRO A 8 -8.16 -25.49 -20.46
CA PRO A 8 -6.97 -25.26 -19.69
C PRO A 8 -7.27 -24.15 -18.66
N ARG A 9 -7.50 -24.53 -17.41
CA ARG A 9 -7.59 -23.58 -16.30
C ARG A 9 -6.29 -22.79 -16.24
N SER A 10 -6.38 -21.48 -16.44
CA SER A 10 -5.23 -20.60 -16.23
C SER A 10 -4.66 -20.85 -14.83
N PRO A 11 -3.35 -20.97 -14.68
CA PRO A 11 -2.77 -21.20 -13.38
C PRO A 11 -2.98 -19.97 -12.50
N LYS A 12 -3.44 -20.19 -11.27
CA LYS A 12 -3.90 -19.14 -10.33
C LYS A 12 -2.86 -18.05 -10.03
N TRP A 13 -1.57 -18.34 -10.24
CA TRP A 13 -0.49 -17.37 -10.08
C TRP A 13 -0.40 -16.37 -11.24
N LEU A 14 -0.75 -16.76 -12.47
CA LEU A 14 -0.84 -15.84 -13.60
C LEU A 14 -1.97 -14.84 -13.40
N ASP A 15 -3.11 -15.31 -12.88
CA ASP A 15 -4.23 -14.45 -12.50
C ASP A 15 -3.80 -13.39 -11.46
N ALA A 16 -3.02 -13.81 -10.46
CA ALA A 16 -2.50 -12.92 -9.42
C ALA A 16 -1.52 -11.88 -10.01
N LEU A 17 -0.59 -12.31 -10.86
CA LEU A 17 0.35 -11.42 -11.54
C LEU A 17 -0.34 -10.44 -12.48
N LEU A 18 -1.39 -10.87 -13.17
CA LEU A 18 -2.18 -10.01 -14.05
C LEU A 18 -2.85 -8.90 -13.24
N VAL A 19 -3.47 -9.23 -12.10
CA VAL A 19 -4.12 -8.25 -11.24
C VAL A 19 -3.10 -7.31 -10.61
N LEU A 20 -1.99 -7.85 -10.09
CA LEU A 20 -0.90 -7.06 -9.54
C LEU A 20 -0.34 -6.09 -10.58
N GLY A 21 -0.08 -6.56 -11.80
CA GLY A 21 0.39 -5.76 -12.91
C GLY A 21 -0.61 -4.69 -13.34
N CYS A 22 -1.90 -5.02 -13.37
CA CYS A 22 -2.96 -4.06 -13.68
C CYS A 22 -3.06 -2.94 -12.63
N LEU A 23 -3.07 -3.31 -11.34
CA LEU A 23 -3.06 -2.34 -10.22
C LEU A 23 -1.80 -1.47 -10.26
N ALA A 24 -0.63 -2.09 -10.42
CA ALA A 24 0.65 -1.37 -10.48
C ALA A 24 0.71 -0.40 -11.67
N LEU A 25 0.18 -0.78 -12.84
CA LEU A 25 0.12 0.09 -14.01
C LEU A 25 -0.79 1.30 -13.76
N VAL A 26 -2.01 1.07 -13.26
CA VAL A 26 -2.98 2.14 -13.02
C VAL A 26 -2.49 3.10 -11.94
N LEU A 27 -2.00 2.57 -10.81
CA LEU A 27 -1.45 3.37 -9.73
C LEU A 27 -0.16 4.07 -10.17
N GLY A 28 0.74 3.38 -10.88
CA GLY A 28 1.95 3.98 -11.43
C GLY A 28 1.66 5.13 -12.39
N PHE A 29 0.62 5.01 -13.22
CA PHE A 29 0.17 6.10 -14.09
C PHE A 29 -0.42 7.27 -13.29
N LEU A 30 -1.22 7.00 -12.25
CA LEU A 30 -1.83 8.05 -11.42
C LEU A 30 -0.77 8.83 -10.62
N PHE A 31 0.18 8.11 -10.03
CA PHE A 31 1.24 8.68 -9.19
C PHE A 31 2.50 9.10 -9.98
N ARG A 32 2.46 9.07 -11.32
CA ARG A 32 3.62 9.37 -12.18
C ARG A 32 4.26 10.73 -11.89
N GLY A 33 3.46 11.75 -11.57
CA GLY A 33 3.97 13.08 -11.26
C GLY A 33 4.80 13.09 -9.97
N GLY A 34 4.38 12.32 -8.96
CA GLY A 34 5.15 12.16 -7.72
C GLY A 34 6.49 11.44 -7.90
N LEU A 35 6.69 10.74 -9.02
CA LEU A 35 7.97 10.08 -9.35
C LEU A 35 8.98 11.04 -10.00
N GLU A 36 8.56 12.22 -10.46
CA GLU A 36 9.45 13.23 -11.04
C GLU A 36 10.54 13.69 -10.05
N ARG A 37 11.71 14.06 -10.58
CA ARG A 37 12.84 14.51 -9.77
C ARG A 37 12.48 15.84 -9.09
N GLY A 38 12.72 15.93 -7.79
CA GLY A 38 12.43 17.12 -7.00
C GLY A 38 10.96 17.28 -6.57
N GLN A 39 10.08 16.37 -6.98
CA GLN A 39 8.69 16.32 -6.50
C GLN A 39 8.49 15.11 -5.59
N VAL A 40 7.65 15.28 -4.58
CA VAL A 40 7.12 14.20 -3.76
C VAL A 40 5.62 14.38 -3.66
N LEU A 41 4.90 13.28 -3.40
CA LEU A 41 3.47 13.37 -3.16
C LEU A 41 3.23 14.30 -1.96
N PHE A 42 2.34 15.27 -2.15
CA PHE A 42 1.89 16.09 -1.04
C PHE A 42 1.24 15.19 0.02
N ALA A 43 1.67 15.30 1.27
CA ALA A 43 1.10 14.56 2.39
C ALA A 43 1.03 15.49 3.59
N ASN A 44 -0.19 15.86 3.97
CA ASN A 44 -0.46 16.80 5.05
C ASN A 44 -0.01 16.23 6.41
N ASP A 45 -0.35 14.97 6.68
CA ASP A 45 -0.14 14.34 7.99
C ASP A 45 1.15 13.53 8.06
N SER A 46 1.89 13.44 6.95
CA SER A 46 3.20 12.79 6.90
C SER A 46 4.16 13.53 5.94
N PRO A 47 4.46 14.81 6.20
CA PRO A 47 5.28 15.61 5.30
C PRO A 47 6.74 15.14 5.31
N LEU A 48 7.39 15.22 4.14
CA LEU A 48 8.76 14.73 3.94
C LEU A 48 9.75 15.28 4.97
N ALA A 49 9.66 16.57 5.31
CA ALA A 49 10.58 17.21 6.24
C ALA A 49 10.60 16.52 7.61
N GLY A 50 9.43 16.11 8.13
CA GLY A 50 9.31 15.39 9.39
C GLY A 50 9.83 13.95 9.30
N ILE A 51 9.61 13.28 8.16
CA ILE A 51 10.14 11.93 7.95
C ILE A 51 11.69 11.97 7.87
N GLN A 52 12.23 12.98 7.18
CA GLN A 52 13.67 13.11 6.97
C GLN A 52 14.42 13.54 8.24
N SER A 53 13.83 14.38 9.10
CA SER A 53 14.46 14.82 10.35
C SER A 53 14.70 13.66 11.33
N HIS A 54 13.88 12.62 11.27
CA HIS A 54 13.96 11.45 12.16
C HIS A 54 14.41 10.17 11.46
N ALA A 55 14.76 10.22 10.17
CA ALA A 55 15.10 9.04 9.38
C ALA A 55 16.33 8.26 9.88
N PHE A 56 17.30 8.97 10.45
CA PHE A 56 18.57 8.42 10.94
C PHE A 56 18.71 8.57 12.46
N ASP A 57 17.62 8.85 13.16
CA ASP A 57 17.65 8.99 14.60
C ASP A 57 17.67 7.61 15.27
N GLU A 58 18.87 7.06 15.43
CA GLU A 58 19.11 5.79 16.15
C GLU A 58 19.07 5.98 17.67
N LYS A 59 19.10 7.22 18.18
CA LYS A 59 19.30 7.52 19.62
C LYS A 59 18.01 7.52 20.43
N SER A 60 16.86 7.78 19.80
CA SER A 60 15.56 7.93 20.49
C SER A 60 14.77 6.61 20.62
N GLY A 61 15.23 5.51 20.01
CA GLY A 61 14.58 4.21 20.11
C GLY A 61 13.38 4.06 19.17
N TRP A 62 12.24 3.57 19.66
CA TRP A 62 11.02 3.34 18.86
C TRP A 62 10.00 4.50 18.90
N SER A 63 10.41 5.64 19.44
CA SER A 63 9.58 6.83 19.61
C SER A 63 10.43 8.05 19.28
N PHE A 64 9.80 9.08 18.74
CA PHE A 64 10.43 10.37 18.55
C PHE A 64 9.44 11.47 18.88
N TRP A 65 9.99 12.62 19.23
CA TRP A 65 9.21 13.80 19.53
C TRP A 65 8.88 14.53 18.22
N GLN A 66 7.58 14.76 17.95
CA GLN A 66 7.18 15.57 16.80
C GLN A 66 7.05 17.04 17.19
N ASP A 67 7.95 17.86 16.64
CA ASP A 67 7.97 19.31 16.83
C ASP A 67 6.94 20.06 15.95
N GLN A 68 6.14 19.35 15.14
CA GLN A 68 5.20 19.99 14.20
C GLN A 68 4.00 20.65 14.88
N ASN A 69 3.73 20.32 16.14
CA ASN A 69 2.66 20.92 16.93
C ASN A 69 3.23 21.95 17.90
N TRP A 70 2.44 22.95 18.30
CA TRP A 70 2.89 24.05 19.18
C TRP A 70 3.53 23.54 20.48
N LEU A 71 2.90 22.59 21.16
CA LEU A 71 3.47 21.99 22.37
C LEU A 71 4.25 20.70 22.09
N GLY A 72 4.44 20.35 20.81
CA GLY A 72 4.91 19.05 20.36
C GLY A 72 4.00 17.91 20.78
N GLY A 73 4.37 16.69 20.41
CA GLY A 73 3.70 15.49 20.89
C GLY A 73 4.63 14.29 20.82
N GLU A 74 4.52 13.39 21.78
CA GLU A 74 5.11 12.07 21.64
C GLU A 74 4.29 11.30 20.61
N VAL A 75 4.95 10.87 19.54
CA VAL A 75 4.33 9.93 18.60
C VAL A 75 5.00 8.58 18.82
N PRO A 76 4.26 7.54 19.25
CA PRO A 76 4.77 6.19 19.28
C PRO A 76 4.90 5.69 17.83
N SER A 77 5.96 6.07 17.13
CA SER A 77 5.97 6.02 15.66
C SER A 77 7.06 5.15 15.04
N ALA A 78 7.73 4.30 15.80
CA ALA A 78 8.53 3.21 15.23
C ALA A 78 8.23 1.85 15.88
N MET A 79 6.98 1.62 16.31
CA MET A 79 6.53 0.27 16.65
C MET A 79 6.79 -0.68 15.47
N PRO A 80 7.22 -1.93 15.72
CA PRO A 80 7.49 -2.91 14.68
C PRO A 80 6.18 -3.27 13.95
N ASN A 81 5.99 -2.66 12.78
CA ASN A 81 4.83 -2.86 11.92
C ASN A 81 5.27 -2.84 10.45
N PHE A 82 4.31 -3.06 9.54
CA PHE A 82 4.58 -3.06 8.10
C PHE A 82 5.19 -1.73 7.62
N THR A 83 4.70 -0.60 8.12
CA THR A 83 5.19 0.74 7.76
C THR A 83 6.66 0.92 8.09
N LYS A 84 7.07 0.54 9.31
CA LYS A 84 8.48 0.59 9.73
C LYS A 84 9.34 -0.35 8.90
N ALA A 85 8.88 -1.58 8.67
CA ALA A 85 9.60 -2.54 7.83
C ALA A 85 9.79 -2.02 6.39
N TYR A 86 8.74 -1.42 5.81
CA TYR A 86 8.81 -0.83 4.48
C TYR A 86 9.75 0.39 4.46
N PHE A 87 9.71 1.23 5.49
CA PHE A 87 10.62 2.37 5.64
C PHE A 87 12.09 1.91 5.70
N ASP A 88 12.40 0.87 6.49
CA ASP A 88 13.76 0.32 6.60
C ASP A 88 14.26 -0.26 5.29
N VAL A 89 13.38 -0.92 4.52
CA VAL A 89 13.69 -1.37 3.16
C VAL A 89 14.00 -0.19 2.24
N CYS A 90 13.21 0.89 2.30
CA CYS A 90 13.47 2.11 1.54
C CYS A 90 14.80 2.77 1.94
N LEU A 91 15.13 2.77 3.23
CA LEU A 91 16.40 3.28 3.74
C LEU A 91 17.59 2.46 3.25
N ALA A 92 17.47 1.12 3.31
CA ALA A 92 18.49 0.22 2.81
C ALA A 92 18.70 0.33 1.29
N LEU A 93 17.63 0.52 0.52
CA LEU A 93 17.71 0.67 -0.94
C LEU A 93 18.14 2.07 -1.40
N GLY A 94 17.72 3.11 -0.67
CA GLY A 94 17.88 4.51 -1.07
C GLY A 94 19.01 5.27 -0.36
N GLY A 95 19.60 4.70 0.69
CA GLY A 95 20.57 5.39 1.55
C GLY A 95 20.01 6.73 2.05
N ASP A 96 20.75 7.82 1.82
CA ASP A 96 20.34 9.20 2.18
C ASP A 96 19.03 9.65 1.51
N SER A 97 18.67 9.04 0.37
CA SER A 97 17.41 9.31 -0.34
C SER A 97 16.27 8.37 0.05
N GLY A 98 16.50 7.44 0.98
CA GLY A 98 15.50 6.49 1.47
C GLY A 98 14.19 7.14 1.96
N PRO A 99 14.23 8.24 2.75
CA PRO A 99 13.02 8.95 3.16
C PRO A 99 12.22 9.52 1.99
N VAL A 100 12.91 9.98 0.95
CA VAL A 100 12.29 10.48 -0.28
C VAL A 100 11.64 9.33 -1.05
N LEU A 101 12.33 8.19 -1.13
CA LEU A 101 11.79 6.98 -1.76
C LEU A 101 10.52 6.49 -1.05
N PHE A 102 10.54 6.47 0.28
CA PHE A 102 9.37 6.15 1.10
C PHE A 102 8.22 7.13 0.83
N ALA A 103 8.46 8.44 0.92
CA ALA A 103 7.42 9.45 0.69
C ALA A 103 6.78 9.36 -0.71
N LYS A 104 7.56 8.94 -1.72
CA LYS A 104 7.06 8.74 -3.10
C LYS A 104 6.23 7.47 -3.26
N THR A 105 6.59 6.40 -2.56
CA THR A 105 6.10 5.05 -2.88
C THR A 105 5.14 4.48 -1.86
N TYR A 106 5.11 5.03 -0.64
CA TYR A 106 4.33 4.45 0.45
C TYR A 106 2.82 4.52 0.21
N ALA A 107 2.30 5.66 -0.26
CA ALA A 107 0.88 5.81 -0.62
C ALA A 107 0.45 4.84 -1.74
N PRO A 108 1.11 4.77 -2.92
CA PRO A 108 0.73 3.80 -3.94
C PRO A 108 0.93 2.35 -3.50
N MET A 109 1.94 2.06 -2.66
CA MET A 109 2.15 0.72 -2.12
C MET A 109 0.99 0.27 -1.22
N ALA A 110 0.49 1.13 -0.34
CA ALA A 110 -0.67 0.81 0.51
C ALA A 110 -1.94 0.53 -0.32
N LEU A 111 -2.19 1.32 -1.37
CA LEU A 111 -3.32 1.12 -2.28
C LEU A 111 -3.18 -0.16 -3.10
N LEU A 112 -1.97 -0.52 -3.50
CA LEU A 112 -1.68 -1.78 -4.19
C LEU A 112 -2.00 -2.97 -3.29
N LEU A 113 -1.58 -2.93 -2.02
CA LEU A 113 -1.88 -3.97 -1.03
C LEU A 113 -3.38 -4.08 -0.76
N LEU A 114 -4.09 -2.95 -0.67
CA LEU A 114 -5.55 -2.92 -0.54
C LEU A 114 -6.26 -3.53 -1.75
N GLY A 115 -5.86 -3.15 -2.97
CA GLY A 115 -6.43 -3.72 -4.19
C GLY A 115 -6.20 -5.23 -4.26
N PHE A 116 -4.99 -5.68 -3.92
CA PHE A 116 -4.65 -7.10 -3.92
C PHE A 116 -5.39 -7.90 -2.84
N SER A 117 -5.56 -7.36 -1.63
CA SER A 117 -6.37 -8.01 -0.59
C SER A 117 -7.86 -8.05 -0.95
N GLY A 118 -8.37 -6.99 -1.60
CA GLY A 118 -9.70 -6.98 -2.19
C GLY A 118 -9.89 -8.07 -3.24
N TRP A 119 -8.90 -8.25 -4.13
CA TRP A 119 -8.92 -9.35 -5.11
C TRP A 119 -9.00 -10.73 -4.44
N LEU A 120 -8.22 -10.97 -3.39
CA LEU A 120 -8.28 -12.21 -2.62
C LEU A 120 -9.66 -12.44 -2.00
N LEU A 121 -10.27 -11.39 -1.44
CA LEU A 121 -11.62 -11.44 -0.88
C LEU A 121 -12.69 -11.75 -1.96
N PHE A 122 -12.64 -11.10 -3.12
CA PHE A 122 -13.59 -11.41 -4.19
C PHE A 122 -13.41 -12.83 -4.73
N ARG A 123 -12.18 -13.34 -4.72
CA ARG A 123 -11.88 -14.72 -5.12
C ARG A 123 -12.35 -15.73 -4.07
N SER A 124 -12.27 -15.44 -2.76
CA SER A 124 -12.86 -16.29 -1.72
C SER A 124 -14.39 -16.33 -1.82
N LEU A 125 -15.02 -15.26 -2.30
CA LEU A 125 -16.47 -15.21 -2.58
C LEU A 125 -16.87 -15.93 -3.89
N ARG A 126 -15.93 -16.55 -4.61
CA ARG A 126 -16.15 -17.31 -5.85
C ARG A 126 -16.73 -16.50 -7.03
N PHE A 127 -16.46 -15.20 -7.08
CA PHE A 127 -16.83 -14.39 -8.24
C PHE A 127 -16.01 -14.73 -9.48
N SER A 128 -16.50 -14.31 -10.66
CA SER A 128 -15.79 -14.48 -11.91
C SER A 128 -14.53 -13.60 -11.95
N GLN A 129 -13.49 -14.05 -12.68
CA GLN A 129 -12.21 -13.37 -12.74
C GLN A 129 -12.30 -11.88 -13.14
N PRO A 130 -13.13 -11.47 -14.13
CA PRO A 130 -13.29 -10.05 -14.46
C PRO A 130 -13.86 -9.22 -13.31
N VAL A 131 -14.82 -9.76 -12.55
CA VAL A 131 -15.44 -9.08 -11.41
C VAL A 131 -14.42 -8.91 -10.28
N CYS A 132 -13.57 -9.90 -10.04
CA CYS A 132 -12.49 -9.79 -9.05
C CYS A 132 -11.48 -8.69 -9.42
N VAL A 133 -11.12 -8.57 -10.70
CA VAL A 133 -10.19 -7.51 -11.16
C VAL A 133 -10.82 -6.13 -11.03
N LEU A 134 -12.06 -5.98 -11.50
CA LEU A 134 -12.79 -4.71 -11.43
C LEU A 134 -13.07 -4.30 -9.99
N GLY A 135 -13.44 -5.24 -9.13
CA GLY A 135 -13.64 -5.00 -7.70
C GLY A 135 -12.36 -4.57 -7.00
N ALA A 136 -11.23 -5.22 -7.30
CA ALA A 136 -9.92 -4.85 -6.75
C ALA A 136 -9.51 -3.43 -7.15
N LEU A 137 -9.70 -3.07 -8.43
CA LEU A 137 -9.46 -1.72 -8.92
C LEU A 137 -10.39 -0.70 -8.27
N ALA A 138 -11.68 -1.01 -8.16
CA ALA A 138 -12.67 -0.14 -7.52
C ALA A 138 -12.36 0.10 -6.03
N LEU A 139 -11.86 -0.93 -5.33
CA LEU A 139 -11.45 -0.80 -3.93
C LEU A 139 -10.19 0.04 -3.80
N ALA A 140 -9.18 -0.19 -4.64
CA ALA A 140 -7.93 0.59 -4.64
C ALA A 140 -8.14 2.06 -5.04
N LEU A 141 -9.11 2.33 -5.92
CA LEU A 141 -9.45 3.67 -6.39
C LEU A 141 -10.68 4.26 -5.68
N ASN A 142 -11.06 3.68 -4.54
CA ASN A 142 -12.13 4.24 -3.72
C ASN A 142 -11.74 5.66 -3.27
N GLY A 143 -12.60 6.64 -3.52
CA GLY A 143 -12.31 8.05 -3.28
C GLY A 143 -11.88 8.37 -1.84
N ASP A 144 -12.49 7.72 -0.84
CA ASP A 144 -12.17 7.97 0.56
C ASP A 144 -10.79 7.41 0.92
N LEU A 145 -10.53 6.15 0.54
CA LEU A 145 -9.26 5.48 0.82
C LEU A 145 -8.10 6.08 0.02
N LEU A 146 -8.34 6.44 -1.24
CA LEU A 146 -7.38 7.15 -2.08
C LEU A 146 -7.03 8.50 -1.45
N THR A 147 -8.03 9.27 -1.02
CA THR A 147 -7.83 10.57 -0.36
C THR A 147 -7.01 10.39 0.90
N HIS A 148 -7.35 9.44 1.78
CA HIS A 148 -6.58 9.17 3.00
C HIS A 148 -5.12 8.76 2.71
N ALA A 149 -4.88 7.90 1.72
CA ALA A 149 -3.52 7.55 1.30
C ALA A 149 -2.74 8.79 0.86
N THR A 150 -3.34 9.65 0.03
CA THR A 150 -2.68 10.87 -0.46
C THR A 150 -2.63 12.00 0.55
N TRP A 151 -3.42 11.96 1.63
CA TRP A 151 -3.39 12.98 2.69
C TRP A 151 -2.26 12.74 3.70
N GLY A 152 -1.64 11.56 3.68
CA GLY A 152 -0.59 11.17 4.64
C GLY A 152 -1.01 10.14 5.68
N LEU A 153 -2.19 9.50 5.53
CA LEU A 153 -2.59 8.34 6.34
C LEU A 153 -2.71 7.01 5.56
N PRO A 154 -1.65 6.52 4.89
CA PRO A 154 -1.71 5.19 4.28
C PRO A 154 -1.91 4.04 5.30
N SER A 155 -1.66 4.27 6.59
CA SER A 155 -1.93 3.29 7.65
C SER A 155 -3.41 2.92 7.77
N VAL A 156 -4.33 3.85 7.51
CA VAL A 156 -5.78 3.59 7.48
C VAL A 156 -6.11 2.62 6.34
N VAL A 157 -5.49 2.84 5.17
CA VAL A 157 -5.63 2.00 3.98
C VAL A 157 -5.05 0.60 4.23
N LEU A 158 -3.91 0.50 4.91
CA LEU A 158 -3.34 -0.79 5.33
C LEU A 158 -4.25 -1.52 6.33
N GLY A 159 -4.90 -0.80 7.25
CA GLY A 159 -5.90 -1.36 8.16
C GLY A 159 -7.09 -1.97 7.40
N ALA A 160 -7.64 -1.23 6.42
CA ALA A 160 -8.68 -1.75 5.53
C ALA A 160 -8.20 -2.98 4.74
N ALA A 161 -6.96 -2.96 4.25
CA ALA A 161 -6.37 -4.11 3.55
C ALA A 161 -6.27 -5.34 4.46
N GLY A 162 -5.87 -5.17 5.72
CA GLY A 162 -5.84 -6.22 6.73
C GLY A 162 -7.23 -6.80 7.04
N ALA A 163 -8.25 -5.94 7.11
CA ALA A 163 -9.64 -6.39 7.27
C ALA A 163 -10.12 -7.24 6.07
N CYS A 164 -9.80 -6.82 4.84
CA CYS A 164 -10.10 -7.60 3.64
C CYS A 164 -9.41 -8.98 3.65
N LEU A 165 -8.14 -9.04 4.06
CA LEU A 165 -7.42 -10.31 4.19
C LEU A 165 -8.05 -11.22 5.24
N CYS A 166 -8.42 -10.67 6.40
CA CYS A 166 -9.09 -11.42 7.46
C CYS A 166 -10.42 -12.01 6.93
N LEU A 167 -11.26 -11.20 6.30
CA LEU A 167 -12.49 -11.68 5.68
C LEU A 167 -12.23 -12.74 4.61
N ALA A 168 -11.21 -12.55 3.78
CA ALA A 168 -10.85 -13.51 2.74
C ALA A 168 -10.50 -14.88 3.35
N THR A 169 -9.78 -14.90 4.48
CA THR A 169 -9.48 -16.16 5.19
C THR A 169 -10.72 -16.82 5.78
N VAL A 170 -11.67 -16.05 6.31
CA VAL A 170 -12.93 -16.57 6.87
C VAL A 170 -13.82 -17.18 5.79
N PHE A 171 -13.86 -16.60 4.59
CA PHE A 171 -14.63 -17.14 3.48
C PHE A 171 -13.91 -18.25 2.70
N HIS A 172 -12.63 -18.49 2.99
CA HIS A 172 -11.84 -19.54 2.36
C HIS A 172 -11.95 -20.90 3.08
N SER A 173 -12.43 -20.92 4.33
CA SER A 173 -12.74 -22.15 5.08
C SER A 173 -14.08 -22.76 4.66
#